data_AF-A0A6A0GVC3-F1
#
_entry.id   AF-A0A6A0GVC3-F1
#
_cell.length_a   1.000
_cell.length_b   1.000
_cell.length_c   1.000
_cell.angle_alpha   90.00
_cell.angle_beta   90.00
_cell.angle_gamma   90.00
#
_symmetry.space_group_name_H-M   'P 1'
#
loop_
_entity.id
_entity.type
_entity.pdbx_description
1 polymer ?
#
loop_
_entity_poly.entity_id
_entity_poly.type
_entity_poly.pdbx_seq_one_letter_code
_entity_poly.pdbx_strand_id
1 'polypeptide(L)'
;MQHDVIYEASPYGLPINLTLLPEWLGKLDYQTEAVGKWHLGLCNHSYLPSNRGFDHHYGYWAGHMDYYDHTVFMEHCPIKASSPYGLPLDMKILPQYMKDSGYITRAVGKWHLGFHHKEFTPTFRGFESHYGYWSNKIDYFNLTADEDGRMWGYDFRRDMNIDHDAYGIYATDLFTTEALSIISSHNTSRPLFLYLAHLAVHSANPYAPLQAPQAYVDRFSYIKDERRRKFAGMLTKLDESVGAVVTALRDRKMFDNTVIVFTSDNGGPAGGYNNNVASNWPLRGVRTDGGSWSGDGGSCS
;
A
#
# COMPACT_ATOMS: atom_id res chain seq x y z
N MET A 1 7.46 8.46 -22.26
CA MET A 1 7.82 9.21 -21.04
C MET A 1 8.08 8.16 -19.99
N GLN A 2 9.34 8.07 -19.53
CA GLN A 2 9.95 6.97 -18.77
C GLN A 2 8.97 6.07 -18.01
N HIS A 3 8.88 4.81 -18.42
CA HIS A 3 7.87 3.84 -18.00
C HIS A 3 8.33 2.97 -16.80
N ASP A 4 9.56 3.15 -16.34
CA ASP A 4 10.21 2.33 -15.30
C ASP A 4 10.89 3.17 -14.20
N VAL A 5 11.13 2.51 -13.07
CA VAL A 5 11.95 3.00 -11.96
C VAL A 5 13.39 3.23 -12.42
N ILE A 6 14.06 4.28 -11.91
CA ILE A 6 15.49 4.49 -12.13
C ILE A 6 16.23 3.55 -11.19
N TYR A 7 16.76 2.45 -11.71
CA TYR A 7 17.55 1.51 -10.92
C TYR A 7 18.91 2.12 -10.53
N GLU A 8 19.50 1.65 -9.45
CA GLU A 8 20.74 2.18 -8.90
C GLU A 8 21.90 2.14 -9.92
N ALA A 9 21.95 1.08 -10.72
CA ALA A 9 22.94 0.89 -11.78
C ALA A 9 22.54 1.51 -13.13
N SER A 10 21.38 2.17 -13.23
CA SER A 10 20.94 2.78 -14.49
C SER A 10 21.94 3.87 -14.91
N PRO A 11 22.41 3.88 -16.18
CA PRO A 11 23.32 4.91 -16.70
C PRO A 11 22.60 6.25 -16.96
N TYR A 12 21.35 6.37 -16.54
CA TYR A 12 20.49 7.52 -16.70
C TYR A 12 19.78 7.85 -15.39
N GLY A 13 19.47 9.12 -15.20
CA GLY A 13 18.71 9.63 -14.06
C GLY A 13 17.60 10.57 -14.53
N LEU A 14 17.07 11.36 -13.59
CA LEU A 14 16.12 12.42 -13.91
C LEU A 14 16.75 13.38 -14.92
N PRO A 15 16.14 13.60 -16.09
CA PRO A 15 16.64 14.49 -17.13
C PRO A 15 17.16 15.81 -16.55
N ILE A 16 18.41 16.14 -16.90
CA ILE A 16 19.12 17.32 -16.40
C ILE A 16 18.57 18.63 -16.97
N ASN A 17 17.77 18.57 -18.04
CA ASN A 17 17.07 19.72 -18.60
C ASN A 17 15.77 20.06 -17.86
N LEU A 18 15.37 19.26 -16.86
CA LEU A 18 14.21 19.53 -16.03
C LEU A 18 14.65 20.36 -14.82
N THR A 19 14.24 21.62 -14.77
CA THR A 19 14.44 22.47 -13.59
C THR A 19 13.55 22.01 -12.45
N LEU A 20 14.16 21.66 -11.31
CA LEU A 20 13.44 21.25 -10.12
C LEU A 20 13.03 22.45 -9.25
N LEU A 21 12.06 22.23 -8.36
CA LEU A 21 11.65 23.23 -7.37
C LEU A 21 12.83 23.88 -6.61
N PRO A 22 13.80 23.14 -6.04
CA PRO A 22 14.92 23.75 -5.33
C PRO A 22 15.79 24.65 -6.24
N GLU A 23 15.91 24.34 -7.54
CA GLU A 23 16.60 25.23 -8.50
C GLU A 23 15.82 26.53 -8.77
N TRP A 24 14.49 26.49 -8.69
CA TRP A 24 13.66 27.70 -8.75
C TRP A 24 13.77 28.53 -7.47
N LEU A 25 13.78 27.88 -6.31
CA LEU A 25 13.92 28.52 -5.00
C LEU A 25 15.29 29.19 -4.84
N GLY A 26 16.37 28.55 -5.32
CA GLY A 26 17.71 29.15 -5.30
C GLY A 26 17.81 30.44 -6.14
N LYS A 27 17.03 30.58 -7.22
CA LYS A 27 16.96 31.85 -7.99
C LYS A 27 16.28 33.00 -7.23
N LEU A 28 15.63 32.69 -6.11
CA LEU A 28 14.94 33.64 -5.23
C LEU A 28 15.68 33.77 -3.88
N ASP A 29 16.96 33.37 -3.83
CA ASP A 29 17.83 33.43 -2.64
C ASP A 29 17.34 32.60 -1.44
N TYR A 30 16.52 31.57 -1.67
CA TYR A 30 16.17 30.59 -0.63
C TYR A 30 17.28 29.56 -0.46
N GLN A 31 17.57 29.21 0.80
CA GLN A 31 18.34 28.00 1.12
C GLN A 31 17.47 26.75 0.99
N THR A 32 18.00 25.73 0.34
CA THR A 32 17.25 24.51 -0.02
C THR A 32 17.89 23.27 0.60
N GLU A 33 17.10 22.56 1.41
CA GLU A 33 17.54 21.39 2.15
C GLU A 33 16.69 20.17 1.75
N ALA A 34 17.32 19.03 1.52
CA ALA A 34 16.65 17.76 1.30
C ALA A 34 17.00 16.74 2.39
N VAL A 35 16.00 16.12 3.01
CA VAL A 35 16.20 15.04 3.98
C VAL A 35 15.49 13.78 3.49
N GLY A 36 16.20 12.66 3.46
CA GLY A 36 15.67 11.34 3.10
C GLY A 36 16.06 10.88 1.69
N LYS A 37 15.13 10.19 1.04
CA LYS A 37 15.37 9.46 -0.21
C LYS A 37 15.47 10.39 -1.42
N TRP A 38 16.50 10.17 -2.25
CA TRP A 38 16.61 10.83 -3.56
C TRP A 38 16.01 9.98 -4.69
N HIS A 39 16.66 8.87 -5.07
CA HIS A 39 16.20 7.91 -6.10
C HIS A 39 15.84 8.52 -7.46
N LEU A 40 16.58 9.56 -7.88
CA LEU A 40 16.41 10.22 -9.18
C LEU A 40 17.69 10.12 -10.04
N GLY A 41 18.50 9.09 -9.79
CA GLY A 41 19.76 8.80 -10.48
C GLY A 41 20.98 9.06 -9.60
N LEU A 42 21.95 8.13 -9.66
CA LEU A 42 23.18 8.18 -8.86
C LEU A 42 24.46 7.84 -9.64
N CYS A 43 24.35 7.43 -10.91
CA CYS A 43 25.49 7.02 -11.75
C CYS A 43 26.36 8.20 -12.23
N ASN A 44 25.89 9.43 -12.09
CA ASN A 44 26.60 10.65 -12.46
C ASN A 44 26.29 11.74 -11.44
N HIS A 45 27.30 12.54 -11.08
CA HIS A 45 27.16 13.68 -10.19
C HIS A 45 26.05 14.64 -10.63
N SER A 46 25.83 14.84 -11.93
CA SER A 46 24.75 15.68 -12.45
C SER A 46 23.34 15.25 -12.04
N TYR A 47 23.17 14.01 -11.57
CA TYR A 47 21.90 13.51 -11.05
C TYR A 47 21.76 13.64 -9.54
N LEU A 48 22.82 13.96 -8.80
CA LEU A 48 22.78 14.02 -7.33
C LEU A 48 21.98 15.25 -6.84
N PRO A 49 21.34 15.20 -5.65
CA PRO A 49 20.54 16.29 -5.11
C PRO A 49 21.25 17.65 -5.12
N SER A 50 22.54 17.65 -4.76
CA SER A 50 23.38 18.85 -4.70
C SER A 50 23.62 19.50 -6.05
N ASN A 51 23.56 18.74 -7.14
CA ASN A 51 23.63 19.27 -8.51
C ASN A 51 22.24 19.51 -9.11
N ARG A 52 21.19 19.32 -8.31
CA ARG A 52 19.78 19.45 -8.69
C ARG A 52 19.04 20.45 -7.80
N GLY A 53 19.77 21.45 -7.33
CA GLY A 53 19.26 22.67 -6.70
C GLY A 53 19.23 22.66 -5.18
N PHE A 54 19.52 21.53 -4.52
CA PHE A 54 19.60 21.49 -3.06
C PHE A 54 20.98 21.94 -2.58
N ASP A 55 21.04 22.91 -1.67
CA ASP A 55 22.29 23.34 -1.03
C ASP A 55 22.89 22.24 -0.16
N HIS A 56 22.03 21.47 0.51
CA HIS A 56 22.45 20.29 1.26
C HIS A 56 21.40 19.17 1.21
N HIS A 57 21.92 17.94 1.30
CA HIS A 57 21.12 16.71 1.33
C HIS A 57 21.64 15.78 2.41
N TYR A 58 20.73 15.32 3.27
CA TYR A 58 21.00 14.30 4.28
C TYR A 58 20.08 13.10 4.05
N GLY A 59 20.65 11.96 3.66
CA GLY A 59 19.88 10.75 3.43
C GLY A 59 20.62 9.78 2.50
N TYR A 60 19.86 9.08 1.66
CA TYR A 60 20.39 8.04 0.77
C TYR A 60 19.91 8.24 -0.67
N TRP A 61 20.73 7.80 -1.62
CA TRP A 61 20.47 8.03 -3.05
C TRP A 61 19.70 6.90 -3.74
N ALA A 62 19.75 5.70 -3.18
CA ALA A 62 19.15 4.50 -3.74
C ALA A 62 17.61 4.46 -3.62
N GLY A 63 17.00 3.51 -4.34
CA GLY A 63 15.57 3.23 -4.31
C GLY A 63 15.07 2.62 -3.01
N HIS A 64 15.97 2.12 -2.20
CA HIS A 64 15.72 1.53 -0.90
C HIS A 64 17.04 1.48 -0.14
N MET A 65 16.94 1.27 1.16
CA MET A 65 18.07 1.09 2.05
C MET A 65 17.54 0.31 3.25
N ASP A 66 18.33 -0.62 3.76
CA ASP A 66 18.01 -1.30 5.00
C ASP A 66 17.93 -0.30 6.17
N TYR A 67 16.98 -0.53 7.08
CA TYR A 67 16.70 0.40 8.18
C TYR A 67 17.75 0.36 9.29
N TYR A 68 18.53 -0.72 9.40
CA TYR A 68 19.45 -0.98 10.49
C TYR A 68 20.91 -0.81 10.09
N ASP A 69 21.33 -1.44 9.00
CA ASP A 69 22.74 -1.44 8.59
C ASP A 69 23.04 -0.46 7.45
N HIS A 70 22.01 0.23 6.95
CA HIS A 70 22.11 1.23 5.87
C HIS A 70 22.73 0.69 4.58
N THR A 71 22.59 -0.60 4.34
CA THR A 71 23.02 -1.24 3.10
C THR A 71 21.94 -1.16 2.02
N VAL A 72 22.38 -1.21 0.77
CA VAL A 72 21.51 -1.34 -0.39
C VAL A 72 21.69 -2.75 -0.93
N PHE A 73 20.79 -3.66 -0.56
CA PHE A 73 20.75 -5.02 -1.10
C PHE A 73 19.76 -5.09 -2.27
N MET A 74 20.14 -5.77 -3.35
CA MET A 74 19.32 -5.85 -4.58
C MET A 74 18.03 -6.68 -4.44
N GLU A 75 17.74 -7.28 -3.28
CA GLU A 75 16.66 -8.25 -3.15
C GLU A 75 15.87 -8.05 -1.84
N HIS A 76 14.76 -7.32 -1.91
CA HIS A 76 13.64 -7.57 -1.01
C HIS A 76 12.38 -7.72 -1.87
N CYS A 77 12.11 -8.95 -2.33
CA CYS A 77 10.80 -9.31 -2.84
C CYS A 77 9.78 -9.13 -1.69
N PRO A 78 8.52 -8.71 -1.96
CA PRO A 78 7.47 -8.69 -0.96
C PRO A 78 7.35 -10.03 -0.23
N ILE A 79 6.96 -10.01 1.06
CA ILE A 79 6.80 -11.24 1.85
C ILE A 79 5.70 -12.08 1.21
N LYS A 80 6.12 -13.19 0.59
CA LYS A 80 5.24 -14.19 0.00
C LYS A 80 4.39 -14.87 1.07
N ALA A 81 3.18 -15.28 0.72
CA ALA A 81 2.26 -16.02 1.60
C ALA A 81 2.92 -17.30 2.16
N SER A 82 3.75 -17.94 1.35
CA SER A 82 4.55 -19.13 1.68
C SER A 82 5.85 -18.87 2.43
N SER A 83 6.22 -17.60 2.69
CA SER A 83 7.49 -17.28 3.32
C SER A 83 7.56 -17.82 4.75
N PRO A 84 8.66 -18.50 5.15
CA PRO A 84 8.87 -18.97 6.52
C PRO A 84 9.36 -17.85 7.46
N TYR A 85 9.05 -16.60 7.13
CA TYR A 85 9.45 -15.42 7.88
C TYR A 85 8.34 -14.35 7.81
N GLY A 86 8.50 -13.32 8.63
CA GLY A 86 7.61 -12.17 8.69
C GLY A 86 8.35 -11.01 9.34
N LEU A 87 7.61 -9.97 9.68
CA LEU A 87 8.19 -8.85 10.41
C LEU A 87 8.83 -9.35 11.73
N PRO A 88 10.09 -9.01 12.06
CA PRO A 88 10.77 -9.50 13.25
C PRO A 88 9.94 -9.33 14.52
N LEU A 89 9.95 -10.34 15.40
CA LEU A 89 9.09 -10.38 16.59
C LEU A 89 9.60 -9.48 17.73
N ASP A 90 10.89 -9.20 17.76
CA ASP A 90 11.55 -8.25 18.66
C ASP A 90 11.29 -6.78 18.24
N MET A 91 10.83 -6.55 17.01
CA MET A 91 10.36 -5.24 16.57
C MET A 91 8.96 -4.96 17.11
N LYS A 92 8.90 -3.99 18.02
CA LYS A 92 7.64 -3.42 18.50
C LYS A 92 7.05 -2.46 17.46
N ILE A 93 5.78 -2.67 17.11
CA ILE A 93 5.07 -1.89 16.10
C ILE A 93 3.97 -1.00 16.68
N LEU A 94 3.48 -0.05 15.87
CA LEU A 94 2.49 0.96 16.25
C LEU A 94 1.32 0.44 17.11
N PRO A 95 0.55 -0.61 16.73
CA PRO A 95 -0.55 -1.10 17.57
C PRO A 95 -0.11 -1.52 18.97
N GLN A 96 1.10 -2.03 19.17
CA GLN A 96 1.60 -2.35 20.51
C GLN A 96 1.86 -1.08 21.33
N TYR A 97 2.42 -0.03 20.73
CA TYR A 97 2.57 1.28 21.40
C TYR A 97 1.21 1.93 21.72
N MET A 98 0.24 1.82 20.81
CA MET A 98 -1.12 2.34 21.03
C MET A 98 -1.81 1.60 22.18
N LYS A 99 -1.68 0.26 22.21
CA LYS A 99 -2.22 -0.58 23.28
C LYS A 99 -1.63 -0.24 24.64
N ASP A 100 -0.31 -0.05 24.72
CA ASP A 100 0.36 0.39 25.96
C ASP A 100 -0.13 1.77 26.44
N SER A 101 -0.57 2.61 25.50
CA SER A 101 -1.17 3.93 25.78
C SER A 101 -2.68 3.86 26.08
N GLY A 102 -3.24 2.64 26.26
CA GLY A 102 -4.63 2.42 26.65
C GLY A 102 -5.65 2.31 25.50
N TYR A 103 -5.21 2.43 24.24
CA TYR A 103 -6.09 2.31 23.08
C TYR A 103 -6.62 0.87 22.91
N ILE A 104 -7.86 0.77 22.44
CA ILE A 104 -8.38 -0.44 21.81
C ILE A 104 -7.87 -0.45 20.37
N THR A 105 -7.17 -1.51 19.97
CA THR A 105 -6.55 -1.63 18.66
C THR A 105 -7.32 -2.61 17.78
N ARG A 106 -7.77 -2.17 16.61
CA ARG A 106 -8.54 -2.98 15.65
C ARG A 106 -7.89 -2.87 14.27
N ALA A 107 -7.74 -4.00 13.58
CA ALA A 107 -7.29 -4.03 12.19
C ALA A 107 -8.38 -4.58 11.28
N VAL A 108 -8.56 -3.99 10.11
CA VAL A 108 -9.50 -4.46 9.08
C VAL A 108 -8.80 -4.43 7.73
N GLY A 109 -8.85 -5.53 7.00
CA GLY A 109 -8.25 -5.68 5.68
C GLY A 109 -6.89 -6.38 5.68
N LYS A 110 -5.98 -5.90 4.84
CA LYS A 110 -4.69 -6.53 4.52
C LYS A 110 -3.70 -6.51 5.69
N TRP A 111 -3.04 -7.64 5.93
CA TRP A 111 -1.90 -7.73 6.85
C TRP A 111 -0.53 -7.69 6.13
N HIS A 112 -0.17 -8.73 5.38
CA HIS A 112 1.03 -8.80 4.54
C HIS A 112 2.38 -8.54 5.27
N LEU A 113 2.48 -8.94 6.53
CA LEU A 113 3.73 -8.88 7.33
C LEU A 113 4.17 -10.26 7.84
N GLY A 114 3.77 -11.33 7.13
CA GLY A 114 4.03 -12.72 7.46
C GLY A 114 2.98 -13.34 8.38
N PHE A 115 2.76 -14.65 8.21
CA PHE A 115 1.77 -15.42 8.97
C PHE A 115 2.09 -16.92 9.05
N HIS A 116 3.34 -17.33 8.80
CA HIS A 116 3.74 -18.74 8.87
C HIS A 116 3.62 -19.34 10.29
N HIS A 117 3.75 -18.50 11.31
CA HIS A 117 3.41 -18.80 12.70
C HIS A 117 2.44 -17.76 13.25
N LYS A 118 1.65 -18.15 14.25
CA LYS A 118 0.62 -17.29 14.86
C LYS A 118 1.21 -15.99 15.39
N GLU A 119 2.44 -16.00 15.86
CA GLU A 119 3.15 -14.85 16.42
C GLU A 119 3.33 -13.71 15.39
N PHE A 120 3.30 -14.03 14.09
CA PHE A 120 3.38 -13.03 13.03
C PHE A 120 2.02 -12.45 12.64
N THR A 121 0.90 -13.03 13.09
CA THR A 121 -0.44 -12.57 12.70
C THR A 121 -0.88 -11.32 13.48
N PRO A 122 -1.85 -10.54 12.97
CA PRO A 122 -2.22 -9.25 13.56
C PRO A 122 -2.57 -9.29 15.05
N THR A 123 -3.28 -10.32 15.50
CA THR A 123 -3.75 -10.46 16.89
C THR A 123 -2.64 -10.77 17.89
N PHE A 124 -1.49 -11.28 17.40
CA PHE A 124 -0.27 -11.46 18.17
C PHE A 124 0.70 -10.29 18.03
N ARG A 125 0.40 -9.33 17.16
CA ARG A 125 1.22 -8.14 16.87
C ARG A 125 0.59 -6.84 17.37
N GLY A 126 -0.27 -6.92 18.37
CA GLY A 126 -0.77 -5.78 19.13
C GLY A 126 -2.20 -5.34 18.79
N PHE A 127 -2.84 -5.94 17.79
CA PHE A 127 -4.27 -5.73 17.55
C PHE A 127 -5.12 -6.61 18.47
N GLU A 128 -6.17 -6.06 19.07
CA GLU A 128 -7.14 -6.84 19.86
C GLU A 128 -8.09 -7.64 18.96
N SER A 129 -8.33 -7.20 17.73
CA SER A 129 -8.96 -8.02 16.70
C SER A 129 -8.50 -7.67 15.29
N HIS A 130 -8.68 -8.62 14.38
CA HIS A 130 -8.47 -8.46 12.95
C HIS A 130 -9.62 -9.06 12.14
N TYR A 131 -10.02 -8.38 11.07
CA TYR A 131 -10.95 -8.92 10.09
C TYR A 131 -10.42 -8.69 8.68
N GLY A 132 -10.10 -9.75 7.94
CA GLY A 132 -9.56 -9.62 6.59
C GLY A 132 -8.64 -10.78 6.22
N TYR A 133 -7.55 -10.46 5.52
CA TYR A 133 -6.67 -11.46 4.90
C TYR A 133 -5.20 -11.20 5.23
N TRP A 134 -4.37 -12.23 5.12
CA TRP A 134 -2.97 -12.15 5.56
C TRP A 134 -1.95 -12.07 4.43
N SER A 135 -2.29 -12.61 3.26
CA SER A 135 -1.50 -12.58 2.03
C SER A 135 -1.36 -11.18 1.41
N ASN A 136 -0.60 -11.10 0.32
CA ASN A 136 -0.31 -9.87 -0.39
C ASN A 136 -1.52 -9.31 -1.17
N LYS A 137 -2.39 -10.17 -1.68
CA LYS A 137 -3.61 -9.85 -2.44
C LYS A 137 -4.53 -11.07 -2.47
N ILE A 138 -5.82 -10.81 -2.64
CA ILE A 138 -6.85 -11.84 -2.84
C ILE A 138 -7.82 -11.39 -3.95
N ASP A 139 -8.64 -12.31 -4.43
CA ASP A 139 -9.85 -12.01 -5.22
C ASP A 139 -10.85 -11.18 -4.40
N TYR A 140 -11.55 -10.24 -5.05
CA TYR A 140 -12.49 -9.35 -4.37
C TYR A 140 -13.80 -10.01 -3.94
N PHE A 141 -14.18 -11.16 -4.49
CA PHE A 141 -15.47 -11.80 -4.21
C PHE A 141 -15.29 -13.17 -3.58
N ASN A 142 -14.45 -14.03 -4.15
CA ASN A 142 -14.24 -15.38 -3.63
C ASN A 142 -13.15 -15.43 -2.54
N LEU A 143 -12.42 -14.33 -2.34
CA LEU A 143 -11.44 -14.10 -1.27
C LEU A 143 -10.28 -15.13 -1.25
N THR A 144 -9.98 -15.70 -2.42
CA THR A 144 -8.83 -16.59 -2.60
C THR A 144 -7.56 -15.80 -2.95
N ALA A 145 -6.45 -16.20 -2.34
CA ALA A 145 -5.10 -15.76 -2.70
C ALA A 145 -4.54 -16.68 -3.79
N ASP A 146 -3.84 -16.08 -4.75
CA ASP A 146 -3.02 -16.78 -5.74
C ASP A 146 -1.59 -16.24 -5.67
N GLU A 147 -0.65 -17.15 -5.40
CA GLU A 147 0.77 -16.88 -5.36
C GLU A 147 1.47 -17.66 -6.49
N ASP A 148 1.95 -16.91 -7.47
CA ASP A 148 2.71 -17.36 -8.64
C ASP A 148 2.03 -18.48 -9.46
N GLY A 149 0.70 -18.60 -9.41
CA GLY A 149 -0.07 -19.64 -10.11
C GLY A 149 0.16 -21.06 -9.59
N ARG A 150 0.88 -21.20 -8.46
CA ARG A 150 1.27 -22.50 -7.88
C ARG A 150 0.60 -22.76 -6.55
N MET A 151 0.27 -21.71 -5.81
CA MET A 151 -0.36 -21.80 -4.50
C MET A 151 -1.64 -20.98 -4.52
N TRP A 152 -2.75 -21.69 -4.36
CA TRP A 152 -4.08 -21.12 -4.39
C TRP A 152 -4.84 -21.55 -3.13
N GLY A 153 -5.45 -20.61 -2.44
CA GLY A 153 -6.23 -20.94 -1.24
C GLY A 153 -7.12 -19.80 -0.77
N TYR A 154 -8.15 -20.16 -0.02
CA TYR A 154 -8.99 -19.17 0.66
C TYR A 154 -8.20 -18.51 1.79
N ASP A 155 -8.15 -17.18 1.80
CA ASP A 155 -7.42 -16.41 2.81
C ASP A 155 -8.29 -15.27 3.32
N PHE A 156 -9.34 -15.61 4.08
CA PHE A 156 -10.18 -14.61 4.73
C PHE A 156 -10.63 -15.06 6.11
N ARG A 157 -10.51 -14.17 7.09
CA ARG A 157 -10.52 -14.54 8.51
C ARG A 157 -11.13 -13.47 9.38
N ARG A 158 -11.71 -13.93 10.48
CA ARG A 158 -11.95 -13.17 11.71
C ARG A 158 -11.00 -13.67 12.77
N ASP A 159 -10.06 -12.82 13.15
CA ASP A 159 -8.93 -13.16 14.00
C ASP A 159 -8.19 -14.39 13.45
N MET A 160 -8.16 -15.50 14.19
CA MET A 160 -7.50 -16.74 13.75
C MET A 160 -8.44 -17.69 12.99
N ASN A 161 -9.74 -17.43 12.98
CA ASN A 161 -10.74 -18.32 12.39
C ASN A 161 -11.04 -17.95 10.95
N ILE A 162 -11.22 -18.94 10.09
CA ILE A 162 -11.65 -18.74 8.70
C ILE A 162 -13.12 -18.30 8.71
N ASP A 163 -13.43 -17.24 7.96
CA ASP A 163 -14.80 -16.73 7.81
C ASP A 163 -15.37 -17.11 6.44
N HIS A 164 -16.02 -18.26 6.34
CA HIS A 164 -16.59 -18.74 5.08
C HIS A 164 -17.86 -17.97 4.65
N ASP A 165 -18.54 -17.28 5.57
CA ASP A 165 -19.76 -16.53 5.28
C ASP A 165 -19.47 -15.28 4.44
N ALA A 166 -18.21 -14.84 4.42
CA ALA A 166 -17.73 -13.74 3.60
C ALA A 166 -17.68 -14.08 2.09
N TYR A 167 -17.72 -15.35 1.71
CA TYR A 167 -17.60 -15.77 0.31
C TYR A 167 -18.70 -15.17 -0.58
N GLY A 168 -18.29 -14.62 -1.72
CA GLY A 168 -19.17 -14.00 -2.72
C GLY A 168 -19.54 -12.55 -2.41
N ILE A 169 -19.15 -12.03 -1.25
CA ILE A 169 -19.37 -10.63 -0.88
C ILE A 169 -18.14 -9.82 -1.29
N TYR A 170 -18.37 -8.63 -1.87
CA TYR A 170 -17.29 -7.76 -2.31
C TYR A 170 -16.42 -7.31 -1.13
N ALA A 171 -15.10 -7.53 -1.21
CA ALA A 171 -14.16 -7.33 -0.11
C ALA A 171 -14.18 -5.91 0.48
N THR A 172 -14.34 -4.88 -0.36
CA THR A 172 -14.48 -3.50 0.12
C THR A 172 -15.73 -3.33 0.99
N ASP A 173 -16.82 -4.01 0.68
CA ASP A 173 -18.07 -3.94 1.46
C ASP A 173 -17.93 -4.68 2.79
N LEU A 174 -17.22 -5.81 2.81
CA LEU A 174 -16.86 -6.54 4.04
C LEU A 174 -16.04 -5.65 4.98
N PHE A 175 -14.98 -5.01 4.47
CA PHE A 175 -14.13 -4.12 5.27
C PHE A 175 -14.89 -2.88 5.76
N THR A 176 -15.74 -2.31 4.91
CA THR A 176 -16.58 -1.17 5.30
C THR A 176 -17.51 -1.57 6.43
N THR A 177 -18.25 -2.67 6.27
CA THR A 177 -19.23 -3.14 7.25
C THR A 177 -18.59 -3.41 8.60
N GLU A 178 -17.41 -4.05 8.61
CA GLU A 178 -16.68 -4.30 9.85
C GLU A 178 -16.21 -3.00 10.51
N ALA A 179 -15.65 -2.05 9.75
CA ALA A 179 -15.22 -0.76 10.29
C ALA A 179 -16.39 0.02 10.92
N LEU A 180 -17.54 0.03 10.26
CA LEU A 180 -18.76 0.64 10.79
C LEU A 180 -19.25 -0.06 12.06
N SER A 181 -19.21 -1.39 12.10
CA SER A 181 -19.56 -2.19 13.28
C SER A 181 -18.66 -1.86 14.47
N ILE A 182 -17.34 -1.78 14.25
CA ILE A 182 -16.36 -1.38 15.26
C ILE A 182 -16.69 0.00 15.81
N ILE A 183 -16.87 1.01 14.94
CA ILE A 183 -17.15 2.39 15.37
C ILE A 183 -18.49 2.48 16.11
N SER A 184 -19.52 1.82 15.60
CA SER A 184 -20.86 1.81 16.18
C SER A 184 -20.88 1.20 17.59
N SER A 185 -20.17 0.08 17.78
CA SER A 185 -20.12 -0.64 19.06
C SER A 185 -19.02 -0.16 20.02
N HIS A 186 -18.14 0.74 19.59
CA HIS A 186 -16.97 1.16 20.38
C HIS A 186 -17.36 1.85 21.69
N ASN A 187 -16.73 1.44 22.80
CA ASN A 187 -16.86 2.11 24.08
C ASN A 187 -15.96 3.36 24.12
N THR A 188 -16.58 4.54 24.08
CA THR A 188 -15.89 5.83 24.00
C THR A 188 -15.13 6.22 25.27
N SER A 189 -15.24 5.46 26.38
CA SER A 189 -14.38 5.65 27.55
C SER A 189 -12.92 5.22 27.32
N ARG A 190 -12.63 4.45 26.26
CA ARG A 190 -11.27 4.12 25.83
C ARG A 190 -11.04 4.65 24.41
N PRO A 191 -9.83 5.13 24.08
CA PRO A 191 -9.57 5.62 22.73
C PRO A 191 -9.46 4.47 21.72
N LEU A 192 -9.84 4.71 20.46
CA LEU A 192 -9.82 3.73 19.37
C LEU A 192 -8.62 3.96 18.46
N PHE A 193 -7.88 2.90 18.14
CA PHE A 193 -6.94 2.85 17.02
C PHE A 193 -7.46 1.85 16.00
N LEU A 194 -7.94 2.35 14.86
CA LEU A 194 -8.46 1.54 13.76
C LEU A 194 -7.50 1.61 12.56
N TYR A 195 -6.89 0.49 12.23
CA TYR A 195 -6.09 0.31 11.01
C TYR A 195 -6.97 -0.32 9.91
N LEU A 196 -7.38 0.49 8.93
CA LEU A 196 -8.25 0.06 7.82
C LEU A 196 -7.44 0.00 6.52
N ALA A 197 -6.97 -1.20 6.18
CA ALA A 197 -6.13 -1.48 5.02
C ALA A 197 -6.92 -2.16 3.90
N HIS A 198 -7.64 -1.35 3.11
CA HIS A 198 -8.44 -1.87 2.00
C HIS A 198 -7.62 -2.68 0.98
N LEU A 199 -8.26 -3.69 0.39
CA LEU A 199 -7.76 -4.34 -0.84
C LEU A 199 -7.88 -3.39 -2.04
N ALA A 200 -8.91 -2.55 -2.10
CA ALA A 200 -9.05 -1.52 -3.14
C ALA A 200 -7.85 -0.54 -3.08
N VAL A 201 -7.15 -0.25 -4.17
CA VAL A 201 -7.43 -0.56 -5.60
C VAL A 201 -6.38 -1.51 -6.22
N HIS A 202 -5.89 -2.46 -5.44
CA HIS A 202 -4.90 -3.43 -5.86
C HIS A 202 -5.47 -4.41 -6.92
N SER A 203 -4.59 -5.03 -7.71
CA SER A 203 -5.01 -6.12 -8.59
C SER A 203 -5.36 -7.38 -7.79
N ALA A 204 -6.36 -8.12 -8.23
CA ALA A 204 -6.73 -9.42 -7.67
C ALA A 204 -5.86 -10.55 -8.25
N ASN A 205 -6.41 -11.31 -9.19
CA ASN A 205 -5.83 -12.54 -9.73
C ASN A 205 -5.42 -12.38 -11.21
N PRO A 206 -4.71 -13.36 -11.80
CA PRO A 206 -4.18 -13.24 -13.17
C PRO A 206 -5.25 -13.13 -14.28
N TYR A 207 -6.44 -13.70 -14.09
CA TYR A 207 -7.47 -13.82 -15.12
C TYR A 207 -8.56 -12.74 -15.03
N ALA A 208 -8.77 -12.15 -13.84
CA ALA A 208 -9.62 -11.00 -13.59
C ALA A 208 -8.92 -10.01 -12.65
N PRO A 209 -7.88 -9.28 -13.12
CA PRO A 209 -7.05 -8.43 -12.26
C PRO A 209 -7.80 -7.27 -11.60
N LEU A 210 -8.83 -6.71 -12.24
CA LEU A 210 -9.61 -5.59 -11.72
C LEU A 210 -11.07 -6.03 -11.59
N GLN A 211 -11.61 -5.93 -10.38
CA GLN A 211 -12.93 -6.45 -10.04
C GLN A 211 -13.69 -5.39 -9.26
N ALA A 212 -14.86 -5.01 -9.77
CA ALA A 212 -15.80 -4.11 -9.10
C ALA A 212 -17.23 -4.58 -9.39
N PRO A 213 -18.21 -4.26 -8.53
CA PRO A 213 -19.62 -4.51 -8.84
C PRO A 213 -20.01 -3.81 -10.16
N GLN A 214 -20.71 -4.51 -11.05
CA GLN A 214 -20.98 -4.04 -12.41
C GLN A 214 -21.69 -2.68 -12.44
N ALA A 215 -22.65 -2.45 -11.53
CA ALA A 215 -23.36 -1.18 -11.40
C ALA A 215 -22.41 0.03 -11.19
N TYR A 216 -21.23 -0.19 -10.58
CA TYR A 216 -20.22 0.85 -10.41
C TYR A 216 -19.36 1.06 -11.65
N VAL A 217 -19.10 -0.02 -12.41
CA VAL A 217 -18.39 0.05 -13.70
C VAL A 217 -19.23 0.83 -14.72
N ASP A 218 -20.54 0.60 -14.73
CA ASP A 218 -21.49 1.20 -15.68
C ASP A 218 -21.62 2.72 -15.52
N ARG A 219 -21.37 3.26 -14.32
CA ARG A 219 -21.31 4.72 -14.04
C ARG A 219 -20.24 5.43 -14.87
N PHE A 220 -19.24 4.71 -15.35
CA PHE A 220 -18.09 5.26 -16.07
C PHE A 220 -18.11 4.93 -17.57
N SER A 221 -19.29 4.70 -18.17
CA SER A 221 -19.45 4.36 -19.59
C SER A 221 -18.78 5.34 -20.58
N TYR A 222 -18.53 6.59 -20.16
CA TYR A 222 -17.79 7.59 -20.92
C TYR A 222 -16.27 7.30 -21.02
N ILE A 223 -15.71 6.47 -20.14
CA ILE A 223 -14.31 6.03 -20.20
C ILE A 223 -14.21 4.86 -21.19
N LYS A 224 -13.49 5.05 -22.31
CA LYS A 224 -13.37 4.05 -23.37
C LYS A 224 -12.73 2.73 -22.88
N ASP A 225 -11.62 2.82 -22.14
CA ASP A 225 -10.91 1.65 -21.61
C ASP A 225 -11.72 0.99 -20.48
N GLU A 226 -12.14 -0.26 -20.69
CA GLU A 226 -12.95 -1.03 -19.73
C GLU A 226 -12.20 -1.33 -18.42
N ARG A 227 -10.89 -1.58 -18.47
CA ARG A 227 -10.08 -1.80 -17.27
C ARG A 227 -10.06 -0.53 -16.43
N ARG A 228 -9.96 0.64 -17.08
CA ARG A 228 -10.02 1.94 -16.39
C ARG A 228 -11.41 2.21 -15.81
N ARG A 229 -12.49 1.77 -16.47
CA ARG A 229 -13.85 1.77 -15.88
C ARG A 229 -13.94 0.92 -14.62
N LYS A 230 -13.39 -0.30 -14.65
CA LYS A 230 -13.34 -1.20 -13.48
C LYS A 230 -12.54 -0.56 -12.34
N PHE A 231 -11.34 -0.06 -12.63
CA PHE A 231 -10.51 0.67 -11.66
C PHE A 231 -11.26 1.86 -11.04
N ALA A 232 -11.96 2.66 -11.85
CA ALA A 232 -12.78 3.76 -11.35
C ALA A 232 -13.91 3.28 -10.44
N GLY A 233 -14.59 2.18 -10.79
CA GLY A 233 -15.60 1.55 -9.93
C GLY A 233 -15.03 1.07 -8.59
N MET A 234 -13.85 0.45 -8.60
CA MET A 234 -13.13 0.04 -7.36
C MET A 234 -12.82 1.25 -6.48
N LEU A 235 -12.31 2.33 -7.08
CA LEU A 235 -11.95 3.56 -6.39
C LEU A 235 -13.18 4.26 -5.82
N THR A 236 -14.31 4.28 -6.54
CA THR A 236 -15.57 4.84 -6.04
C THR A 236 -16.10 4.06 -4.83
N LYS A 237 -16.00 2.73 -4.82
CA LYS A 237 -16.37 1.93 -3.64
C LYS A 237 -15.47 2.23 -2.43
N LEU A 238 -14.18 2.47 -2.65
CA LEU A 238 -13.26 2.90 -1.60
C LEU A 238 -13.63 4.29 -1.06
N ASP A 239 -13.92 5.25 -1.95
CA ASP A 239 -14.34 6.61 -1.57
C ASP A 239 -15.63 6.59 -0.75
N GLU A 240 -16.64 5.82 -1.18
CA GLU A 240 -17.88 5.63 -0.43
C GLU A 240 -17.65 4.98 0.94
N SER A 241 -16.70 4.04 1.04
CA SER A 241 -16.29 3.46 2.32
C SER A 241 -15.71 4.49 3.28
N VAL A 242 -14.80 5.34 2.80
CA VAL A 242 -14.22 6.44 3.59
C VAL A 242 -15.31 7.40 4.06
N GLY A 243 -16.24 7.78 3.17
CA GLY A 243 -17.39 8.61 3.52
C GLY A 243 -18.28 7.99 4.59
N ALA A 244 -18.54 6.69 4.51
CA ALA A 244 -19.31 5.95 5.50
C ALA A 244 -18.61 5.92 6.87
N VAL A 245 -17.29 5.69 6.91
CA VAL A 245 -16.50 5.73 8.15
C VAL A 245 -16.56 7.11 8.81
N VAL A 246 -16.36 8.17 8.03
CA VAL A 246 -16.47 9.56 8.53
C VAL A 246 -17.87 9.84 9.08
N THR A 247 -18.91 9.35 8.39
CA THR A 247 -20.30 9.51 8.83
C THR A 247 -20.54 8.77 10.14
N ALA A 248 -20.12 7.51 10.26
CA ALA A 248 -20.25 6.74 11.50
C ALA A 248 -19.51 7.38 12.68
N LEU A 249 -18.33 7.95 12.46
CA LEU A 249 -17.61 8.71 13.50
C LEU A 249 -18.40 9.94 13.95
N ARG A 250 -19.07 10.65 13.04
CA ARG A 250 -19.92 11.81 13.38
C ARG A 250 -21.16 11.37 14.15
N ASP A 251 -21.84 10.33 13.69
CA ASP A 251 -23.05 9.80 14.32
C ASP A 251 -22.76 9.31 15.74
N ARG A 252 -21.56 8.74 15.96
CA ARG A 252 -21.07 8.31 17.28
C ARG A 252 -20.42 9.43 18.11
N LYS A 253 -20.40 10.67 17.60
CA LYS A 253 -19.77 11.84 18.24
C LYS A 253 -18.29 11.63 18.58
N MET A 254 -17.60 10.83 17.77
CA MET A 254 -16.16 10.55 17.88
C MET A 254 -15.33 11.44 16.96
N PHE A 255 -15.93 11.99 15.91
CA PHE A 255 -15.22 12.71 14.84
C PHE A 255 -14.37 13.89 15.34
N ASP A 256 -14.91 14.72 16.24
CA ASP A 256 -14.22 15.93 16.72
C ASP A 256 -12.93 15.64 17.50
N ASN A 257 -12.76 14.41 17.98
CA ASN A 257 -11.56 13.94 18.66
C ASN A 257 -10.93 12.72 17.95
N THR A 258 -10.98 12.72 16.62
CA THR A 258 -10.36 11.68 15.78
C THR A 258 -9.37 12.31 14.81
N VAL A 259 -8.16 11.76 14.75
CA VAL A 259 -7.20 12.04 13.67
C VAL A 259 -7.34 10.95 12.61
N ILE A 260 -7.67 11.36 11.38
CA ILE A 260 -7.77 10.45 10.23
C ILE A 260 -6.57 10.69 9.32
N VAL A 261 -5.82 9.62 9.04
CA VAL A 261 -4.75 9.61 8.05
C VAL A 261 -5.18 8.70 6.91
N PHE A 262 -5.31 9.27 5.71
CA PHE A 262 -5.59 8.53 4.49
C PHE A 262 -4.37 8.59 3.58
N THR A 263 -3.80 7.43 3.26
CA THR A 263 -2.61 7.31 2.40
C THR A 263 -2.65 5.99 1.62
N SER A 264 -1.84 5.90 0.57
CA SER A 264 -1.54 4.64 -0.11
C SER A 264 -0.24 4.04 0.43
N ASP A 265 -0.08 2.72 0.27
CA ASP A 265 1.12 1.97 0.65
C ASP A 265 2.26 2.11 -0.38
N ASN A 266 1.95 2.51 -1.62
CA ASN A 266 2.92 2.80 -2.68
C ASN A 266 2.32 3.68 -3.79
N GLY A 267 3.14 4.12 -4.75
CA GLY A 267 2.65 4.78 -5.96
C GLY A 267 1.90 3.81 -6.88
N GLY A 268 1.00 4.31 -7.72
CA GLY A 268 0.21 3.47 -8.60
C GLY A 268 1.07 2.66 -9.60
N PRO A 269 0.72 1.40 -9.91
CA PRO A 269 1.33 0.59 -10.96
C PRO A 269 0.92 1.05 -12.38
N ALA A 270 1.10 2.34 -12.70
CA ALA A 270 0.66 2.94 -13.97
C ALA A 270 1.41 2.43 -15.20
N GLY A 271 2.51 1.70 -15.02
CA GLY A 271 3.26 1.00 -16.07
C GLY A 271 2.66 -0.37 -16.45
N GLY A 272 1.54 -0.77 -15.85
CA GLY A 272 0.87 -2.04 -16.15
C GLY A 272 1.28 -3.21 -15.27
N TYR A 273 2.07 -2.98 -14.22
CA TYR A 273 2.42 -4.02 -13.24
C TYR A 273 1.15 -4.68 -12.68
N ASN A 274 1.15 -6.02 -12.61
CA ASN A 274 -0.01 -6.84 -12.24
C ASN A 274 -1.29 -6.50 -13.03
N ASN A 275 -1.17 -6.12 -14.31
CA ASN A 275 -2.28 -5.74 -15.20
C ASN A 275 -3.17 -4.62 -14.63
N ASN A 276 -2.62 -3.77 -13.76
CA ASN A 276 -3.34 -2.65 -13.19
C ASN A 276 -3.29 -1.43 -14.14
N VAL A 277 -4.15 -0.44 -13.91
CA VAL A 277 -4.33 0.75 -14.76
C VAL A 277 -4.41 2.03 -13.94
N ALA A 278 -3.67 2.09 -12.83
CA ALA A 278 -3.54 3.27 -11.98
C ALA A 278 -2.94 4.47 -12.76
N SER A 279 -3.01 5.66 -12.17
CA SER A 279 -2.40 6.86 -12.73
C SER A 279 -1.61 7.59 -11.65
N ASN A 280 -0.37 7.96 -11.96
CA ASN A 280 0.49 8.79 -11.10
C ASN A 280 0.67 10.21 -11.65
N TRP A 281 -0.01 10.56 -12.74
CA TRP A 281 0.11 11.89 -13.35
C TRP A 281 -0.14 13.00 -12.31
N PRO A 282 0.70 14.06 -12.23
CA PRO A 282 1.80 14.41 -13.13
C PRO A 282 3.18 13.86 -12.72
N LEU A 283 3.25 13.01 -11.70
CA LEU A 283 4.50 12.46 -11.18
C LEU A 283 5.08 11.41 -12.14
N ARG A 284 6.41 11.32 -12.16
CA ARG A 284 7.17 10.27 -12.87
C ARG A 284 7.36 9.05 -11.95
N GLY A 285 7.56 7.88 -12.56
CA GLY A 285 7.77 6.62 -11.84
C GLY A 285 6.47 5.87 -11.52
N VAL A 286 6.59 4.56 -11.36
CA VAL A 286 5.48 3.62 -11.11
C VAL A 286 5.92 2.52 -10.16
N ARG A 287 4.97 1.84 -9.51
CA ARG A 287 5.27 0.58 -8.81
C ARG A 287 5.71 -0.49 -9.81
N THR A 288 6.84 -1.12 -9.54
CA THR A 288 7.37 -2.32 -10.23
C THR A 288 7.59 -3.45 -9.22
N ASP A 289 7.95 -4.65 -9.68
CA ASP A 289 8.25 -5.85 -8.89
C ASP A 289 9.50 -5.72 -7.99
N GLY A 290 10.23 -4.60 -8.04
CA GLY A 290 11.54 -4.51 -7.40
C GLY A 290 12.58 -5.45 -8.01
N GLY A 291 12.24 -6.16 -9.09
CA GLY A 291 13.12 -7.04 -9.81
C GLY A 291 13.96 -6.24 -10.80
N SER A 292 15.27 -6.28 -10.60
CA SER A 292 16.22 -5.89 -11.64
C SER A 292 16.47 -7.09 -12.54
N TRP A 293 16.38 -6.90 -13.87
CA TRP A 293 16.86 -7.80 -14.94
C TRP A 293 16.13 -9.13 -15.19
N SER A 294 15.21 -9.12 -16.15
CA SER A 294 15.36 -9.74 -17.49
C SER A 294 13.97 -9.95 -18.10
N GLY A 295 13.86 -9.74 -19.40
CA GLY A 295 12.63 -9.98 -20.18
C GLY A 295 12.23 -11.45 -20.30
N ASP A 296 12.56 -12.29 -19.33
CA ASP A 296 12.16 -13.69 -19.25
C ASP A 296 11.80 -14.03 -17.81
N GLY A 297 10.49 -14.04 -17.49
CA GLY A 297 9.86 -14.85 -16.44
C GLY A 297 10.64 -15.15 -15.14
N GLY A 298 11.38 -14.19 -14.59
CA GLY A 298 12.20 -14.38 -13.41
C GLY A 298 11.34 -14.48 -12.14
N SER A 299 10.93 -15.69 -11.80
CA SER A 299 10.42 -16.00 -10.47
C SER A 299 11.48 -15.68 -9.43
N CYS A 300 11.14 -14.94 -8.35
CA CYS A 300 11.94 -14.98 -7.11
C CYS A 300 11.89 -16.45 -6.62
N SER A 301 12.92 -17.23 -6.96
CA SER A 301 13.12 -18.63 -6.55
C SER A 301 14.38 -18.75 -5.74
#